data_AF-A0A239A579-F1
#
_entry.id   AF-A0A239A579-F1
#
_cell.length_a   1.000
_cell.length_b   1.000
_cell.length_c   1.000
_cell.angle_alpha   90.00
_cell.angle_beta   90.00
_cell.angle_gamma   90.00
#
_symmetry.space_group_name_H-M   'P 1'
#
loop_
_entity.id
_entity.type
_entity.pdbx_description
1 polymer ?
#
loop_
_entity_poly.entity_id
_entity_poly.type
_entity_poly.pdbx_seq_one_letter_code
_entity_poly.pdbx_strand_id
1 'polypeptide(L)'
;MVKYIIQFSTDFHLMVALAAIPDASNNKILMLGPRTSLAIKVASYLQSEFFDIDAREPKVTIFEAFKLLVNQNKYGEVVIVSPFVYPFFAAMAAKKNGDTVKSIVRTDEGIGSYASVTHYYTALRLEGQLSVLGALKRALAKKSAMWVTKSFRICKEMYLFKSDLTIDQTISERLRFILENLGLSKQLDNCVVYVSQPYVVSSFESGQCYADFIKLIAGHCGEGLRFIIKKHPRDDFDYESYGFDVACGMPLETYSLNNSVVFGFSSTALLMAKFFSNCRDAYFIKMDGFGPFYNNMSAMNRNLFDNYLKCIDSKI
;
A
#
# COMPACT_ATOMS: atom_id res chain seq x y z
N MET A 1 27.94 -10.93 -1.94
CA MET A 1 27.11 -9.75 -2.21
C MET A 1 25.92 -10.20 -3.03
N VAL A 2 24.69 -9.90 -2.60
CA VAL A 2 23.46 -10.28 -3.32
C VAL A 2 22.88 -9.03 -3.98
N LYS A 3 22.35 -9.17 -5.20
CA LYS A 3 21.65 -8.09 -5.89
C LYS A 3 20.15 -8.19 -5.64
N TYR A 4 19.53 -7.10 -5.21
CA TYR A 4 18.10 -7.01 -4.98
C TYR A 4 17.45 -6.07 -6.00
N ILE A 5 16.32 -6.50 -6.56
CA ILE A 5 15.46 -5.64 -7.38
C ILE A 5 14.17 -5.39 -6.61
N ILE A 6 13.95 -4.14 -6.20
CA ILE A 6 12.74 -3.70 -5.51
C ILE A 6 11.79 -3.10 -6.53
N GLN A 7 10.60 -3.68 -6.65
CA GLN A 7 9.51 -3.11 -7.45
C GLN A 7 8.48 -2.47 -6.52
N PHE A 8 8.06 -1.23 -6.80
CA PHE A 8 7.08 -0.53 -5.97
C PHE A 8 6.23 0.45 -6.79
N SER A 9 5.08 0.85 -6.22
CA SER A 9 4.20 1.88 -6.82
C SER A 9 3.70 2.93 -5.83
N THR A 10 4.00 2.73 -4.55
CA THR A 10 3.72 3.64 -3.46
C THR A 10 4.90 3.62 -2.51
N ASP A 11 5.01 4.64 -1.68
CA ASP A 11 6.02 4.73 -0.64
C ASP A 11 5.89 3.58 0.39
N PHE A 12 4.66 3.17 0.72
CA PHE A 12 4.39 2.00 1.55
C PHE A 12 5.01 0.71 0.93
N HIS A 13 4.81 0.48 -0.37
CA HIS A 13 5.38 -0.68 -1.06
C HIS A 13 6.91 -0.71 -0.96
N LEU A 14 7.56 0.45 -1.15
CA LEU A 14 9.01 0.57 -1.04
C LEU A 14 9.48 0.23 0.37
N MET A 15 8.81 0.77 1.40
CA MET A 15 9.18 0.57 2.79
C MET A 15 9.06 -0.89 3.23
N VAL A 16 7.94 -1.56 2.91
CA VAL A 16 7.79 -2.98 3.25
C VAL A 16 8.75 -3.85 2.45
N ALA A 17 9.04 -3.50 1.19
CA ALA A 17 10.04 -4.20 0.39
C ALA A 17 11.45 -4.09 1.00
N LEU A 18 11.86 -2.92 1.47
CA LEU A 18 13.13 -2.73 2.17
C LEU A 18 13.19 -3.53 3.47
N ALA A 19 12.11 -3.54 4.26
CA ALA A 19 12.05 -4.30 5.51
C ALA A 19 12.15 -5.83 5.29
N ALA A 20 11.77 -6.31 4.10
CA ALA A 20 11.92 -7.72 3.72
C ALA A 20 13.37 -8.10 3.36
N ILE A 21 14.27 -7.14 3.17
CA ILE A 21 15.69 -7.38 2.92
C ILE A 21 16.44 -7.48 4.26
N PRO A 22 17.16 -8.59 4.54
CA PRO A 22 17.83 -8.79 5.84
C PRO A 22 18.89 -7.74 6.18
N ASP A 23 19.62 -7.25 5.17
CA ASP A 23 20.64 -6.21 5.31
C ASP A 23 20.70 -5.41 4.01
N ALA A 24 20.08 -4.25 3.98
CA ALA A 24 20.07 -3.39 2.80
C ALA A 24 21.42 -2.70 2.55
N SER A 25 22.27 -2.57 3.57
CA SER A 25 23.50 -1.76 3.53
C SER A 25 24.67 -2.44 2.80
N ASN A 26 24.74 -3.77 2.87
CA ASN A 26 25.82 -4.56 2.27
C ASN A 26 25.47 -5.19 0.91
N ASN A 27 24.36 -4.77 0.30
CA ASN A 27 23.82 -5.38 -0.91
C ASN A 27 23.60 -4.36 -2.02
N LYS A 28 23.70 -4.81 -3.28
CA LYS A 28 23.39 -3.95 -4.43
C LYS A 28 21.87 -3.88 -4.60
N ILE A 29 21.31 -2.68 -4.50
CA ILE A 29 19.87 -2.46 -4.63
C ILE A 29 19.57 -1.71 -5.93
N LEU A 30 18.60 -2.26 -6.67
CA LEU A 30 17.99 -1.64 -7.84
C LEU A 30 16.52 -1.37 -7.54
N MET A 31 16.09 -0.12 -7.63
CA MET A 31 14.73 0.34 -7.36
C MET A 31 13.98 0.64 -8.65
N LEU A 32 12.80 0.02 -8.83
CA LEU A 32 11.92 0.17 -9.98
C LEU A 32 10.54 0.67 -9.51
N GLY A 33 10.23 1.94 -9.72
CA GLY A 33 8.98 2.55 -9.27
C GLY A 33 8.91 4.05 -9.51
N PRO A 34 7.82 4.72 -9.11
CA PRO A 34 7.65 6.15 -9.34
C PRO A 34 8.65 6.97 -8.53
N ARG A 35 9.10 8.10 -9.10
CA ARG A 35 9.99 9.04 -8.42
C ARG A 35 9.26 9.85 -7.34
N THR A 36 9.26 9.35 -6.11
CA THR A 36 8.75 10.05 -4.92
C THR A 36 9.88 10.67 -4.10
N SER A 37 9.53 11.58 -3.19
CA SER A 37 10.51 12.17 -2.25
C SER A 37 11.14 11.11 -1.34
N LEU A 38 10.37 10.10 -0.92
CA LEU A 38 10.89 8.98 -0.14
C LEU A 38 11.84 8.12 -0.99
N ALA A 39 11.48 7.80 -2.23
CA ALA A 39 12.33 7.00 -3.11
C ALA A 39 13.70 7.67 -3.34
N ILE A 40 13.73 9.00 -3.52
CA ILE A 40 14.98 9.75 -3.64
C ILE A 40 15.82 9.67 -2.36
N LYS A 41 15.19 9.83 -1.18
CA LYS A 41 15.89 9.72 0.11
C LYS A 41 16.47 8.32 0.31
N VAL A 42 15.68 7.28 0.06
CA VAL A 42 16.12 5.88 0.14
C VAL A 42 17.28 5.63 -0.81
N ALA A 43 17.18 6.10 -2.06
CA ALA A 43 18.23 5.88 -3.05
C ALA A 43 19.55 6.53 -2.66
N SER A 44 19.50 7.73 -2.07
CA SER A 44 20.67 8.39 -1.51
C SER A 44 21.24 7.65 -0.30
N TYR A 45 20.38 7.19 0.61
CA TYR A 45 20.78 6.52 1.84
C TYR A 45 21.46 5.16 1.58
N LEU A 46 20.92 4.38 0.63
CA LEU A 46 21.41 3.04 0.29
C LEU A 46 22.39 3.02 -0.89
N GLN A 47 22.71 4.18 -1.47
CA GLN A 47 23.49 4.30 -2.70
C GLN A 47 22.95 3.41 -3.84
N SER A 48 21.62 3.32 -3.95
CA SER A 48 20.95 2.40 -4.88
C SER A 48 20.73 3.00 -6.27
N GLU A 49 20.71 2.16 -7.29
CA GLU A 49 20.27 2.55 -8.64
C GLU A 49 18.75 2.70 -8.66
N PHE A 50 18.23 3.78 -9.27
CA PHE A 50 16.79 4.08 -9.30
C PHE A 50 16.30 4.36 -10.73
N PHE A 51 15.20 3.69 -11.12
CA PHE A 51 14.54 3.85 -12.42
C PHE A 51 13.08 4.27 -12.23
N ASP A 52 12.73 5.43 -12.78
CA ASP A 52 11.39 6.01 -12.70
C ASP A 52 10.45 5.33 -13.70
N ILE A 53 9.59 4.43 -13.19
CA ILE A 53 8.61 3.68 -13.99
C ILE A 53 7.29 3.53 -13.22
N ASP A 54 6.14 3.54 -13.92
CA ASP A 54 4.89 3.09 -13.30
C ASP A 54 4.80 1.56 -13.34
N ALA A 55 5.08 0.94 -12.18
CA ALA A 55 5.05 -0.50 -12.01
C ALA A 55 3.63 -1.12 -12.02
N ARG A 56 2.55 -0.31 -12.07
CA ARG A 56 1.14 -0.77 -11.96
C ARG A 56 0.53 -1.18 -13.29
N GLU A 57 1.00 -0.66 -14.41
CA GLU A 57 0.46 -0.96 -15.75
C GLU A 57 1.53 -1.43 -16.73
N PRO A 58 1.95 -2.69 -16.58
CA PRO A 58 2.87 -3.26 -17.51
C PRO A 58 2.24 -3.63 -18.88
N LYS A 59 2.76 -3.05 -19.96
CA LYS A 59 2.54 -3.53 -21.34
C LYS A 59 3.43 -4.75 -21.65
N VAL A 60 3.25 -5.87 -20.95
CA VAL A 60 3.94 -7.14 -21.24
C VAL A 60 2.93 -8.27 -21.38
N THR A 61 3.14 -9.11 -22.39
CA THR A 61 2.23 -10.22 -22.71
C THR A 61 2.49 -11.44 -21.81
N ILE A 62 1.45 -12.23 -21.53
CA ILE A 62 1.54 -13.51 -20.78
C ILE A 62 2.58 -14.47 -21.40
N PHE A 63 2.77 -14.39 -22.71
CA PHE A 63 3.73 -15.21 -23.45
C PHE A 63 5.19 -14.85 -23.13
N GLU A 64 5.51 -13.56 -22.99
CA GLU A 64 6.83 -13.09 -22.56
C GLU A 64 7.12 -13.50 -21.12
N ALA A 65 6.10 -13.47 -20.25
CA ALA A 65 6.19 -13.99 -18.89
C ALA A 65 6.46 -15.50 -18.85
N PHE A 66 5.83 -16.30 -19.72
CA PHE A 66 6.06 -17.76 -19.77
C PHE A 66 7.48 -18.10 -20.28
N LYS A 67 7.99 -17.40 -21.29
CA LYS A 67 9.36 -17.58 -21.82
C LYS A 67 10.47 -17.28 -20.81
N LEU A 68 10.20 -16.43 -19.81
CA LEU A 68 11.11 -16.20 -18.69
C LEU A 68 11.17 -17.38 -17.72
N LEU A 69 10.04 -18.07 -17.53
CA LEU A 69 9.89 -19.14 -16.56
C LEU A 69 10.55 -20.44 -17.02
N VAL A 70 10.58 -20.70 -18.33
CA VAL A 70 11.09 -21.97 -18.89
C VAL A 70 12.64 -21.99 -19.02
N ASN A 71 13.29 -20.83 -19.10
CA ASN A 71 14.73 -20.73 -19.40
C ASN A 71 15.63 -20.43 -18.19
N GLN A 72 15.26 -20.82 -16.97
CA GLN A 72 16.11 -20.61 -15.80
C GLN A 72 17.10 -21.78 -15.61
N ASN A 73 18.37 -21.53 -15.92
CA ASN A 73 19.48 -22.39 -15.50
C ASN A 73 19.71 -22.25 -13.99
N LYS A 74 20.16 -23.34 -13.37
CA LYS A 74 20.44 -23.42 -11.94
C LYS A 74 21.61 -22.49 -11.57
N TYR A 75 21.47 -21.81 -10.42
CA TYR A 75 22.31 -20.75 -9.83
C TYR A 75 21.95 -19.32 -10.28
N GLY A 76 21.01 -18.70 -9.57
CA GLY A 76 20.67 -17.28 -9.72
C GLY A 76 21.40 -16.37 -8.72
N GLU A 77 21.58 -15.11 -9.10
CA GLU A 77 22.30 -14.08 -8.32
C GLU A 77 21.39 -12.97 -7.78
N VAL A 78 20.18 -12.85 -8.34
CA VAL A 78 19.25 -11.74 -8.05
C VAL A 78 18.05 -12.20 -7.21
N VAL A 79 17.70 -11.41 -6.20
CA VAL A 79 16.45 -11.54 -5.45
C VAL A 79 15.50 -10.41 -5.86
N ILE A 80 14.27 -10.76 -6.24
CA ILE A 80 13.25 -9.76 -6.51
C ILE A 80 12.40 -9.57 -5.27
N VAL A 81 12.15 -8.33 -4.86
CA VAL A 81 11.22 -7.98 -3.80
C VAL A 81 10.09 -7.14 -4.41
N SER A 82 8.85 -7.61 -4.30
CA SER A 82 7.72 -6.96 -4.97
C SER A 82 6.41 -7.18 -4.22
N PRO A 83 5.58 -6.14 -4.03
CA PRO A 83 4.22 -6.31 -3.52
C PRO A 83 3.30 -6.90 -4.60
N PHE A 84 3.71 -6.81 -5.87
CA PHE A 84 2.86 -7.19 -6.97
C PHE A 84 2.78 -8.70 -7.10
N VAL A 85 1.59 -9.12 -7.49
CA VAL A 85 1.29 -10.50 -7.83
C VAL A 85 2.26 -11.04 -8.89
N TYR A 86 2.72 -10.19 -9.79
CA TYR A 86 3.66 -10.56 -10.82
C TYR A 86 4.89 -9.63 -10.85
N PRO A 87 6.01 -10.05 -10.25
CA PRO A 87 7.29 -9.37 -10.38
C PRO A 87 7.94 -9.54 -11.77
N PHE A 88 7.14 -9.74 -12.82
CA PHE A 88 7.64 -10.05 -14.16
C PHE A 88 8.54 -8.95 -14.72
N PHE A 89 8.33 -7.70 -14.34
CA PHE A 89 9.17 -6.58 -14.78
C PHE A 89 10.55 -6.66 -14.19
N ALA A 90 10.63 -6.93 -12.90
CA ALA A 90 11.89 -7.15 -12.23
C ALA A 90 12.58 -8.42 -12.76
N ALA A 91 11.83 -9.47 -13.11
CA ALA A 91 12.39 -10.68 -13.74
C ALA A 91 12.87 -10.44 -15.18
N MET A 92 12.15 -9.64 -15.97
CA MET A 92 12.55 -9.19 -17.30
C MET A 92 13.78 -8.27 -17.23
N ALA A 93 13.79 -7.32 -16.31
CA ALA A 93 14.90 -6.40 -16.09
C ALA A 93 16.16 -7.15 -15.66
N ALA A 94 16.02 -8.10 -14.72
CA ALA A 94 17.08 -9.05 -14.37
C ALA A 94 17.61 -9.76 -15.62
N LYS A 95 16.74 -10.40 -16.41
CA LYS A 95 17.15 -11.13 -17.62
C LYS A 95 17.81 -10.24 -18.67
N LYS A 96 17.28 -9.03 -18.91
CA LYS A 96 17.85 -8.06 -19.87
C LYS A 96 19.27 -7.66 -19.47
N ASN A 97 19.55 -7.62 -18.18
CA ASN A 97 20.87 -7.36 -17.62
C ASN A 97 21.76 -8.62 -17.55
N GLY A 98 21.32 -9.76 -18.09
CA GLY A 98 22.04 -11.03 -18.03
C GLY A 98 21.92 -11.76 -16.69
N ASP A 99 21.12 -11.25 -15.74
CA ASP A 99 20.98 -11.84 -14.41
C ASP A 99 20.02 -13.05 -14.42
N THR A 100 20.30 -14.03 -13.57
CA THR A 100 19.39 -15.15 -13.27
C THR A 100 18.68 -14.93 -11.93
N VAL A 101 17.35 -15.05 -11.91
CA VAL A 101 16.52 -14.83 -10.71
C VAL A 101 16.67 -16.02 -9.76
N LYS A 102 17.19 -15.78 -8.56
CA LYS A 102 17.34 -16.78 -7.49
C LYS A 102 16.02 -17.04 -6.76
N SER A 103 15.35 -15.97 -6.36
CA SER A 103 14.12 -16.02 -5.58
C SER A 103 13.29 -14.75 -5.73
N ILE A 104 12.01 -14.88 -5.42
CA ILE A 104 11.02 -13.81 -5.36
C ILE A 104 10.54 -13.72 -3.91
N VAL A 105 10.61 -12.53 -3.34
CA VAL A 105 10.04 -12.18 -2.03
C VAL A 105 8.82 -11.31 -2.28
N ARG A 106 7.64 -11.81 -1.89
CA ARG A 106 6.40 -11.07 -2.00
C ARG A 106 6.10 -10.34 -0.71
N THR A 107 5.87 -9.04 -0.82
CA THR A 107 5.53 -8.15 0.31
C THR A 107 4.10 -7.64 0.20
N ASP A 108 3.67 -6.81 1.14
CA ASP A 108 2.34 -6.23 1.16
C ASP A 108 2.08 -5.23 0.01
N GLU A 109 1.01 -5.43 -0.76
CA GLU A 109 0.31 -4.40 -1.55
C GLU A 109 -0.59 -3.51 -0.63
N GLY A 110 -0.66 -3.87 0.66
CA GLY A 110 -1.62 -3.34 1.62
C GLY A 110 -2.86 -4.24 1.67
N ILE A 111 -4.06 -3.66 1.83
CA ILE A 111 -5.32 -4.43 1.82
C ILE A 111 -5.51 -5.28 0.55
N GLY A 112 -4.81 -4.95 -0.55
CA GLY A 112 -4.78 -5.73 -1.78
C GLY A 112 -4.22 -7.14 -1.60
N SER A 113 -3.18 -7.31 -0.77
CA SER A 113 -2.54 -8.62 -0.53
C SER A 113 -3.52 -9.68 -0.02
N TYR A 114 -4.53 -9.23 0.72
CA TYR A 114 -5.52 -10.08 1.38
C TYR A 114 -6.86 -10.09 0.66
N ALA A 115 -6.97 -9.41 -0.49
CA ALA A 115 -8.22 -9.24 -1.21
C ALA A 115 -8.76 -10.57 -1.78
N SER A 116 -10.09 -10.71 -1.73
CA SER A 116 -10.81 -11.73 -2.48
C SER A 116 -11.01 -11.29 -3.93
N VAL A 117 -11.47 -12.18 -4.80
CA VAL A 117 -11.88 -11.80 -6.16
C VAL A 117 -12.96 -10.72 -6.11
N THR A 118 -13.95 -10.88 -5.23
CA THR A 118 -15.02 -9.90 -5.03
C THR A 118 -14.48 -8.54 -4.61
N HIS A 119 -13.53 -8.51 -3.67
CA HIS A 119 -12.90 -7.25 -3.25
C HIS A 119 -12.18 -6.56 -4.42
N TYR A 120 -11.36 -7.28 -5.19
CA TYR A 120 -10.71 -6.70 -6.37
C TYR A 120 -11.72 -6.24 -7.42
N TYR A 121 -12.77 -7.01 -7.66
CA TYR A 121 -13.84 -6.64 -8.58
C TYR A 121 -14.49 -5.32 -8.16
N THR A 122 -14.89 -5.19 -6.89
CA THR A 122 -15.50 -3.98 -6.35
C THR A 122 -14.57 -2.78 -6.47
N ALA A 123 -13.30 -2.91 -6.08
CA ALA A 123 -12.32 -1.84 -6.23
C ALA A 123 -12.19 -1.37 -7.69
N LEU A 124 -12.06 -2.32 -8.63
CA LEU A 124 -11.98 -2.02 -10.07
C LEU A 124 -13.27 -1.40 -10.64
N ARG A 125 -14.43 -1.69 -10.05
CA ARG A 125 -15.70 -1.06 -10.42
C ARG A 125 -15.77 0.39 -9.94
N LEU A 126 -15.27 0.68 -8.74
CA LEU A 126 -15.21 2.04 -8.19
C LEU A 126 -14.22 2.93 -8.94
N GLU A 127 -13.13 2.37 -9.47
CA GLU A 127 -12.19 3.10 -10.32
C GLU A 127 -12.82 3.57 -11.66
N GLY A 128 -14.01 3.09 -12.02
CA GLY A 128 -14.84 3.63 -13.11
C GLY A 128 -14.36 3.36 -14.54
N GLN A 129 -13.18 2.78 -14.73
CA GLN A 129 -12.54 2.65 -16.05
C GLN A 129 -12.89 1.35 -16.81
N LEU A 130 -13.64 0.43 -16.19
CA LEU A 130 -13.86 -0.92 -16.75
C LEU A 130 -15.34 -1.31 -16.80
N SER A 131 -15.71 -1.98 -17.89
CA SER A 131 -16.99 -2.69 -17.99
C SER A 131 -17.09 -3.76 -16.89
N VAL A 132 -18.32 -4.18 -16.55
CA VAL A 132 -18.57 -5.23 -15.54
C VAL A 132 -17.74 -6.48 -15.82
N LEU A 133 -17.75 -6.95 -17.07
CA LEU A 133 -16.97 -8.12 -17.48
C LEU A 133 -15.46 -7.85 -17.44
N GLY A 134 -15.03 -6.64 -17.80
CA GLY A 134 -13.63 -6.23 -17.73
C GLY A 134 -13.07 -6.23 -16.31
N ALA A 135 -13.83 -5.65 -15.36
CA ALA A 135 -13.48 -5.64 -13.94
C ALA A 135 -13.38 -7.07 -13.38
N LEU A 136 -14.35 -7.94 -13.72
CA LEU A 136 -14.33 -9.34 -13.27
C LEU A 136 -13.13 -10.11 -13.84
N LYS A 137 -12.86 -9.98 -15.14
CA LYS A 137 -11.70 -10.62 -15.79
C LYS A 137 -10.39 -10.17 -15.14
N ARG A 138 -10.22 -8.88 -14.87
CA ARG A 138 -9.02 -8.35 -14.20
C ARG A 138 -8.92 -8.82 -12.75
N ALA A 139 -10.02 -8.86 -12.00
CA ALA A 139 -10.03 -9.37 -10.63
C ALA A 139 -9.64 -10.86 -10.55
N LEU A 140 -10.22 -11.68 -11.43
CA LEU A 140 -9.85 -13.10 -11.57
C LEU A 140 -8.39 -13.24 -11.98
N ALA A 141 -7.93 -12.48 -12.98
CA ALA A 141 -6.54 -12.52 -13.41
C ALA A 141 -5.58 -12.19 -12.27
N LYS A 142 -5.84 -11.13 -11.48
CA LYS A 142 -5.03 -10.79 -10.29
C LYS A 142 -5.01 -11.94 -9.28
N LYS A 143 -6.17 -12.51 -8.92
CA LYS A 143 -6.21 -13.58 -7.91
C LYS A 143 -5.57 -14.87 -8.38
N SER A 144 -5.85 -15.30 -9.61
CA SER A 144 -5.25 -16.51 -10.20
C SER A 144 -3.74 -16.37 -10.31
N ALA A 145 -3.26 -15.20 -10.75
CA ALA A 145 -1.85 -14.90 -10.79
C ALA A 145 -1.18 -14.97 -9.40
N MET A 146 -1.88 -14.52 -8.35
CA MET A 146 -1.38 -14.58 -6.98
C MET A 146 -1.21 -16.03 -6.53
N TRP A 147 -2.22 -16.85 -6.82
CA TRP A 147 -2.22 -18.27 -6.51
C TRP A 147 -1.12 -19.04 -7.27
N VAL A 148 -0.99 -18.80 -8.58
CA VAL A 148 0.08 -19.38 -9.41
C VAL A 148 1.45 -18.98 -8.84
N THR A 149 1.61 -17.70 -8.47
CA THR A 149 2.90 -17.21 -7.97
C THR A 149 3.29 -17.85 -6.63
N LYS A 150 2.32 -18.11 -5.76
CA LYS A 150 2.52 -18.82 -4.49
C LYS A 150 2.95 -20.28 -4.68
N SER A 151 2.50 -20.92 -5.75
CA SER A 151 2.82 -22.32 -6.06
C SER A 151 4.26 -22.51 -6.58
N PHE A 152 4.99 -21.44 -6.89
CA PHE A 152 6.39 -21.54 -7.31
C PHE A 152 7.33 -21.69 -6.12
N ARG A 153 8.24 -22.68 -6.21
CA ARG A 153 9.27 -22.96 -5.19
C ARG A 153 10.25 -21.81 -4.95
N ILE A 154 10.38 -20.89 -5.89
CA ILE A 154 11.26 -19.72 -5.78
C ILE A 154 10.60 -18.52 -5.10
N CYS A 155 9.29 -18.59 -4.81
CA CYS A 155 8.51 -17.52 -4.22
C CYS A 155 8.34 -17.74 -2.71
N LYS A 156 8.66 -16.71 -1.92
CA LYS A 156 8.40 -16.66 -0.49
C LYS A 156 7.54 -15.44 -0.16
N GLU A 157 6.50 -15.65 0.64
CA GLU A 157 5.66 -14.57 1.15
C GLU A 157 6.27 -14.01 2.44
N MET A 158 6.51 -12.71 2.49
CA MET A 158 6.97 -11.94 3.64
C MET A 158 6.00 -10.80 3.88
N TYR A 159 4.80 -11.16 4.33
CA TYR A 159 3.75 -10.21 4.66
C TYR A 159 3.87 -9.72 6.10
N LEU A 160 3.61 -8.43 6.27
CA LEU A 160 3.54 -7.72 7.54
C LEU A 160 2.34 -8.18 8.36
N PHE A 161 1.15 -8.30 7.74
CA PHE A 161 -0.05 -8.80 8.40
C PHE A 161 -0.21 -10.30 8.11
N LYS A 162 -0.24 -11.11 9.16
CA LYS A 162 -0.36 -12.57 9.06
C LYS A 162 -1.81 -13.00 8.99
N SER A 163 -2.03 -14.23 8.49
CA SER A 163 -3.38 -14.82 8.38
C SER A 163 -4.05 -15.08 9.72
N ASP A 164 -3.27 -15.24 10.80
CA ASP A 164 -3.74 -15.32 12.18
C ASP A 164 -3.97 -13.93 12.80
N LEU A 165 -3.99 -12.89 11.96
CA LEU A 165 -4.12 -11.47 12.29
C LEU A 165 -2.92 -10.88 13.02
N THR A 166 -1.87 -11.64 13.35
CA THR A 166 -0.68 -11.08 14.02
C THR A 166 0.17 -10.20 13.10
N ILE A 167 1.02 -9.38 13.69
CA ILE A 167 2.00 -8.57 12.96
C ILE A 167 3.34 -9.26 13.01
N ASP A 168 3.98 -9.41 11.86
CA ASP A 168 5.35 -9.91 11.76
C ASP A 168 6.32 -8.95 12.48
N GLN A 169 6.79 -9.35 13.65
CA GLN A 169 7.68 -8.52 14.47
C GLN A 169 9.01 -8.24 13.77
N THR A 170 9.57 -9.21 13.04
CA THR A 170 10.83 -9.03 12.32
C THR A 170 10.71 -7.98 11.22
N ILE A 171 9.64 -8.02 10.42
CA ILE A 171 9.38 -6.99 9.40
C ILE A 171 9.08 -5.64 10.08
N SER A 172 8.31 -5.65 11.17
CA SER A 172 7.93 -4.43 11.90
C SER A 172 9.15 -3.71 12.49
N GLU A 173 10.05 -4.42 13.17
CA GLU A 173 11.28 -3.85 13.74
C GLU A 173 12.18 -3.25 12.67
N ARG A 174 12.37 -3.96 11.55
CA ARG A 174 13.16 -3.45 10.42
C ARG A 174 12.51 -2.23 9.80
N LEU A 175 11.20 -2.22 9.67
CA LEU A 175 10.47 -1.08 9.16
C LEU A 175 10.64 0.14 10.07
N ARG A 176 10.52 -0.02 11.40
CA ARG A 176 10.80 1.06 12.36
C ARG A 176 12.23 1.58 12.23
N PHE A 177 13.21 0.68 12.18
CA PHE A 177 14.61 1.05 12.00
C PHE A 177 14.84 1.85 10.71
N ILE A 178 14.24 1.43 9.59
CA ILE A 178 14.35 2.17 8.32
C ILE A 178 13.70 3.55 8.45
N LEU A 179 12.50 3.64 9.04
CA LEU A 179 11.80 4.91 9.24
C LEU A 179 12.58 5.88 10.12
N GLU A 180 13.21 5.39 11.20
CA GLU A 180 14.07 6.17 12.09
C GLU A 180 15.29 6.73 11.35
N ASN A 181 15.96 5.90 10.55
CA ASN A 181 17.16 6.32 9.79
C ASN A 181 16.86 7.27 8.62
N LEU A 182 15.69 7.15 8.00
CA LEU A 182 15.26 8.07 6.94
C LEU A 182 14.81 9.44 7.50
N GLY A 183 14.67 9.53 8.83
CA GLY A 183 14.19 10.69 9.56
C GLY A 183 12.68 10.86 9.43
N LEU A 184 12.00 11.02 10.58
CA LEU A 184 10.59 11.40 10.60
C LEU A 184 10.43 12.79 9.97
N SER A 185 9.52 12.89 9.01
CA SER A 185 9.51 14.06 8.14
C SER A 185 8.81 15.26 8.76
N LYS A 186 7.79 15.06 9.63
CA LYS A 186 6.99 16.11 10.30
C LYS A 186 6.24 15.53 11.51
N GLN A 187 5.91 16.37 12.50
CA GLN A 187 4.94 16.04 13.55
C GLN A 187 3.53 16.42 13.10
N LEU A 188 2.59 15.47 13.23
CA LEU A 188 1.16 15.72 13.07
C LEU A 188 0.46 15.46 14.41
N ASP A 189 1.10 15.83 15.52
CA ASP A 189 0.59 15.66 16.87
C ASP A 189 -0.55 16.66 17.18
N ASN A 190 -1.46 16.27 18.07
CA ASN A 190 -2.62 17.05 18.49
C ASN A 190 -3.52 17.47 17.30
N CYS A 191 -3.69 16.57 16.34
CA CYS A 191 -4.51 16.79 15.15
C CYS A 191 -5.57 15.71 15.00
N VAL A 192 -6.66 16.04 14.33
CA VAL A 192 -7.54 15.05 13.71
C VAL A 192 -7.09 14.92 12.25
N VAL A 193 -6.79 13.69 11.81
CA VAL A 193 -6.29 13.40 10.47
C VAL A 193 -7.27 12.51 9.73
N TYR A 194 -7.89 13.03 8.69
CA TYR A 194 -8.66 12.21 7.75
C TYR A 194 -7.75 11.64 6.68
N VAL A 195 -7.70 10.32 6.56
CA VAL A 195 -6.99 9.62 5.50
C VAL A 195 -7.94 9.43 4.33
N SER A 196 -7.70 10.16 3.25
CA SER A 196 -8.59 10.10 2.10
C SER A 196 -8.39 8.83 1.27
N GLN A 197 -9.42 8.48 0.51
CA GLN A 197 -9.38 7.39 -0.46
C GLN A 197 -9.91 7.87 -1.80
N PRO A 198 -9.34 7.38 -2.92
CA PRO A 198 -9.81 7.76 -4.24
C PRO A 198 -11.25 7.26 -4.44
N TYR A 199 -12.04 8.03 -5.18
CA TYR A 199 -13.43 7.70 -5.57
C TYR A 199 -14.45 7.63 -4.42
N VAL A 200 -14.09 7.91 -3.17
CA VAL A 200 -15.09 7.97 -2.07
C VAL A 200 -16.10 9.09 -2.32
N VAL A 201 -15.64 10.26 -2.79
CA VAL A 201 -16.50 11.41 -3.07
C VAL A 201 -17.64 11.09 -4.04
N SER A 202 -17.46 10.15 -4.98
CA SER A 202 -18.50 9.80 -5.96
C SER A 202 -19.69 9.04 -5.36
N SER A 203 -19.56 8.60 -4.11
CA SER A 203 -20.65 7.98 -3.34
C SER A 203 -21.50 9.00 -2.58
N PHE A 204 -21.18 10.29 -2.68
CA PHE A 204 -21.96 11.39 -2.13
C PHE A 204 -22.69 12.17 -3.23
N GLU A 205 -23.81 12.80 -2.88
CA GLU A 205 -24.63 13.59 -3.81
C GLU A 205 -23.87 14.79 -4.39
N SER A 206 -22.96 15.38 -3.61
CA SER A 206 -22.12 16.48 -4.02
C SER A 206 -20.80 16.50 -3.23
N GLY A 207 -19.81 17.24 -3.76
CA GLY A 207 -18.57 17.51 -3.04
C GLY A 207 -18.78 18.22 -1.70
N GLN A 208 -19.79 19.09 -1.63
CA GLN A 208 -20.17 19.78 -0.38
C GLN A 208 -20.69 18.78 0.66
N CYS A 209 -21.58 17.85 0.27
CA CYS A 209 -22.06 16.79 1.17
C CYS A 209 -20.92 15.93 1.71
N TYR A 210 -19.93 15.60 0.85
CA TYR A 210 -18.74 14.86 1.28
C TYR A 210 -17.87 15.67 2.25
N ALA A 211 -17.65 16.96 1.99
CA ALA A 211 -16.90 17.84 2.88
C ALA A 211 -17.60 18.01 4.24
N ASP A 212 -18.90 18.23 4.26
CA ASP A 212 -19.68 18.38 5.49
C ASP A 212 -19.68 17.09 6.31
N PHE A 213 -19.79 15.93 5.63
CA PHE A 213 -19.63 14.62 6.27
C PHE A 213 -18.27 14.49 6.97
N ILE A 214 -17.17 14.82 6.28
CA ILE A 214 -15.84 14.74 6.87
C ILE A 214 -15.72 15.67 8.10
N LYS A 215 -16.23 16.91 8.01
CA LYS A 215 -16.20 17.88 9.13
C LYS A 215 -16.99 17.39 10.33
N LEU A 216 -18.16 16.79 10.11
CA LEU A 216 -19.01 16.22 11.15
C LEU A 216 -18.26 15.13 11.91
N ILE A 217 -17.67 14.17 11.20
CA ILE A 217 -16.90 13.07 11.82
C ILE A 217 -15.66 13.62 12.53
N ALA A 218 -14.94 14.57 11.93
CA ALA A 218 -13.77 15.18 12.54
C ALA A 218 -14.10 15.88 13.86
N GLY A 219 -15.21 16.63 13.91
CA GLY A 219 -15.69 17.28 15.13
C GLY A 219 -16.04 16.29 16.24
N HIS A 220 -16.65 15.15 15.88
CA HIS A 220 -16.94 14.08 16.84
C HIS A 220 -15.66 13.39 17.36
N CYS A 221 -14.64 13.26 16.51
CA CYS A 221 -13.41 12.56 16.84
C CYS A 221 -12.45 13.37 17.72
N GLY A 222 -12.45 14.70 17.61
CA GLY A 222 -11.47 15.53 18.30
C GLY A 222 -11.85 17.00 18.31
N GLU A 223 -12.90 17.34 19.06
CA GLU A 223 -13.30 18.71 19.30
C GLU A 223 -12.12 19.56 19.81
N GLY A 224 -11.91 20.72 19.19
CA GLY A 224 -10.82 21.65 19.52
C GLY A 224 -9.44 21.29 18.95
N LEU A 225 -9.29 20.14 18.27
CA LEU A 225 -8.04 19.79 17.59
C LEU A 225 -7.99 20.35 16.18
N ARG A 226 -6.76 20.58 15.68
CA ARG A 226 -6.54 21.00 14.28
C ARG A 226 -6.91 19.86 13.34
N PHE A 227 -7.70 20.15 12.31
CA PHE A 227 -8.14 19.15 11.34
C PHE A 227 -7.31 19.17 10.05
N ILE A 228 -6.87 17.99 9.60
CA ILE A 228 -5.96 17.82 8.46
C ILE A 228 -6.45 16.67 7.57
N ILE A 229 -6.39 16.88 6.25
CA ILE A 229 -6.60 15.84 5.27
C ILE A 229 -5.25 15.26 4.85
N LYS A 230 -5.00 13.98 5.11
CA LYS A 230 -3.97 13.25 4.39
C LYS A 230 -4.55 12.74 3.07
N LYS A 231 -4.28 13.50 2.01
CA LYS A 231 -4.75 13.16 0.65
C LYS A 231 -4.01 11.95 0.08
N HIS A 232 -4.76 10.98 -0.42
CA HIS A 232 -4.23 9.86 -1.21
C HIS A 232 -3.72 10.38 -2.57
N PRO A 233 -2.58 9.88 -3.12
CA PRO A 233 -2.02 10.39 -4.37
C PRO A 233 -2.92 10.31 -5.61
N ARG A 234 -3.95 9.45 -5.57
CA ARG A 234 -4.94 9.28 -6.64
C ARG A 234 -6.30 9.92 -6.32
N ASP A 235 -6.45 10.49 -5.14
CA ASP A 235 -7.67 11.23 -4.83
C ASP A 235 -7.55 12.59 -5.51
N ASP A 236 -8.52 12.93 -6.36
CA ASP A 236 -8.56 14.15 -7.14
C ASP A 236 -9.48 15.21 -6.53
N PHE A 237 -10.17 14.91 -5.43
CA PHE A 237 -11.03 15.86 -4.74
C PHE A 237 -10.22 17.07 -4.23
N ASP A 238 -10.72 18.27 -4.51
CA ASP A 238 -10.11 19.53 -4.10
C ASP A 238 -10.56 19.90 -2.69
N TYR A 239 -9.86 19.39 -1.67
CA TYR A 239 -10.19 19.66 -0.27
C TYR A 239 -9.95 21.13 0.13
N GLU A 240 -9.01 21.83 -0.49
CA GLU A 240 -8.63 23.19 -0.09
C GLU A 240 -9.76 24.18 -0.34
N SER A 241 -10.50 24.04 -1.45
CA SER A 241 -11.67 24.89 -1.74
C SER A 241 -12.84 24.71 -0.76
N TYR A 242 -12.88 23.62 0.00
CA TYR A 242 -13.86 23.40 1.08
C TYR A 242 -13.32 23.78 2.48
N GLY A 243 -12.16 24.43 2.54
CA GLY A 243 -11.57 24.98 3.75
C GLY A 243 -10.81 23.97 4.61
N PHE A 244 -10.25 22.93 4.01
CA PHE A 244 -9.44 21.94 4.72
C PHE A 244 -7.94 22.23 4.58
N ASP A 245 -7.18 22.00 5.66
CA ASP A 245 -5.72 21.90 5.60
C ASP A 245 -5.32 20.56 4.99
N VAL A 246 -4.50 20.55 3.93
CA VAL A 246 -4.10 19.31 3.24
C VAL A 246 -2.61 18.99 3.48
N ALA A 247 -2.36 17.80 4.02
CA ALA A 247 -1.02 17.24 4.16
C ALA A 247 -0.66 16.36 2.95
N CYS A 248 -0.09 17.00 1.93
CA CYS A 248 0.55 16.31 0.80
C CYS A 248 1.95 15.79 1.18
N GLY A 249 2.39 14.71 0.50
CA GLY A 249 3.74 14.16 0.66
C GLY A 249 3.77 12.75 1.23
N MET A 250 4.78 12.49 2.06
CA MET A 250 5.21 11.18 2.60
C MET A 250 4.05 10.34 3.19
N PRO A 251 4.18 9.01 3.32
CA PRO A 251 3.12 8.16 3.87
C PRO A 251 2.97 8.32 5.39
N LEU A 252 1.82 7.90 5.96
CA LEU A 252 1.47 8.18 7.38
C LEU A 252 2.51 7.64 8.37
N GLU A 253 3.11 6.49 8.09
CA GLU A 253 4.14 5.85 8.91
C GLU A 253 5.41 6.70 9.08
N THR A 254 5.57 7.80 8.32
CA THR A 254 6.70 8.73 8.45
C THR A 254 6.40 9.94 9.36
N TYR A 255 5.20 10.01 9.94
CA TYR A 255 4.76 11.05 10.85
C TYR A 255 4.63 10.51 12.28
N SER A 256 4.83 11.39 13.26
CA SER A 256 4.43 11.12 14.65
C SER A 256 2.98 11.58 14.89
N LEU A 257 2.17 10.71 15.52
CA LEU A 257 0.73 10.88 15.75
C LEU A 257 0.34 10.53 17.20
N ASN A 258 1.20 10.80 18.19
CA ASN A 258 1.06 10.29 19.57
C ASN A 258 -0.24 10.72 20.26
N ASN A 259 -0.71 11.94 19.97
CA ASN A 259 -1.92 12.54 20.55
C ASN A 259 -2.92 12.94 19.45
N SER A 260 -2.92 12.20 18.35
CA SER A 260 -3.75 12.51 17.19
C SER A 260 -4.78 11.43 16.96
N VAL A 261 -5.92 11.84 16.45
CA VAL A 261 -6.99 10.95 16.04
C VAL A 261 -6.91 10.79 14.53
N VAL A 262 -6.83 9.56 14.05
CA VAL A 262 -6.75 9.27 12.62
C VAL A 262 -8.00 8.52 12.22
N PHE A 263 -8.70 8.97 11.19
CA PHE A 263 -9.89 8.29 10.71
C PHE A 263 -9.98 8.28 9.18
N GLY A 264 -10.77 7.37 8.64
CA GLY A 264 -11.01 7.28 7.20
C GLY A 264 -11.78 6.02 6.83
N PHE A 265 -12.04 5.82 5.55
CA PHE A 265 -12.54 4.54 5.04
C PHE A 265 -11.43 3.48 5.06
N SER A 266 -11.79 2.20 4.87
CA SER A 266 -10.89 1.07 5.07
C SER A 266 -9.61 1.15 4.22
N SER A 267 -8.51 1.59 4.82
CA SER A 267 -7.23 1.84 4.16
C SER A 267 -6.07 1.23 4.95
N THR A 268 -5.08 0.68 4.26
CA THR A 268 -3.81 0.22 4.89
C THR A 268 -3.16 1.35 5.70
N ALA A 269 -3.31 2.60 5.27
CA ALA A 269 -2.75 3.75 5.96
C ALA A 269 -3.29 3.93 7.40
N LEU A 270 -4.51 3.48 7.71
CA LEU A 270 -5.05 3.48 9.08
C LEU A 270 -4.32 2.45 9.96
N LEU A 271 -4.07 1.26 9.42
CA LEU A 271 -3.26 0.24 10.11
C LEU A 271 -1.81 0.73 10.29
N MET A 272 -1.24 1.39 9.28
CA MET A 272 0.10 1.96 9.38
C MET A 272 0.19 3.04 10.47
N ALA A 273 -0.81 3.93 10.56
CA ALA A 273 -0.90 4.92 11.61
C ALA A 273 -0.89 4.28 13.01
N LYS A 274 -1.65 3.20 13.18
CA LYS A 274 -1.78 2.46 14.44
C LYS A 274 -0.46 1.84 14.90
N PHE A 275 0.31 1.25 13.98
CA PHE A 275 1.48 0.43 14.34
C PHE A 275 2.84 1.12 14.20
N PHE A 276 2.92 2.15 13.35
CA PHE A 276 4.20 2.76 12.98
C PHE A 276 4.25 4.27 13.24
N SER A 277 3.10 4.93 13.36
CA SER A 277 3.03 6.36 13.69
C SER A 277 2.69 6.64 15.17
N ASN A 278 2.62 5.59 16.00
CA ASN A 278 2.20 5.65 17.41
C ASN A 278 0.79 6.23 17.65
N CYS A 279 -0.09 6.19 16.65
CA CYS A 279 -1.48 6.65 16.82
C CYS A 279 -2.27 5.64 17.67
N ARG A 280 -2.66 6.04 18.88
CA ARG A 280 -3.52 5.20 19.73
C ARG A 280 -4.95 5.15 19.22
N ASP A 281 -5.42 6.26 18.67
CA ASP A 281 -6.81 6.51 18.29
C ASP A 281 -6.99 6.53 16.77
N ALA A 282 -6.86 5.35 16.18
CA ALA A 282 -7.11 5.11 14.76
C ALA A 282 -8.49 4.46 14.55
N TYR A 283 -9.29 5.06 13.68
CA TYR A 283 -10.67 4.67 13.40
C TYR A 283 -10.87 4.36 11.93
N PHE A 284 -11.74 3.41 11.64
CA PHE A 284 -12.30 3.25 10.30
C PHE A 284 -13.80 3.58 10.31
N ILE A 285 -14.26 4.17 9.21
CA ILE A 285 -15.66 4.53 8.99
C ILE A 285 -16.39 3.31 8.41
N LYS A 286 -17.53 2.98 9.01
CA LYS A 286 -18.52 2.05 8.47
C LYS A 286 -19.83 2.80 8.27
N MET A 287 -20.30 2.87 7.02
CA MET A 287 -21.59 3.49 6.69
C MET A 287 -22.44 2.56 5.85
N ASP A 288 -23.75 2.59 6.10
CA ASP A 288 -24.75 2.02 5.20
C ASP A 288 -24.71 2.75 3.85
N GLY A 289 -24.81 2.01 2.74
CA GLY A 289 -24.61 2.54 1.38
C GLY A 289 -23.15 2.61 0.92
N PHE A 290 -22.18 2.65 1.83
CA PHE A 290 -20.73 2.59 1.54
C PHE A 290 -20.15 1.18 1.67
N GLY A 291 -21.02 0.17 1.53
CA GLY A 291 -20.67 -1.25 1.50
C GLY A 291 -19.48 -1.62 0.59
N PRO A 292 -19.26 -0.95 -0.56
CA PRO A 292 -18.06 -1.15 -1.37
C PRO A 292 -16.72 -0.95 -0.65
N PHE A 293 -16.65 -0.11 0.38
CA PHE A 293 -15.40 0.24 1.08
C PHE A 293 -15.12 -0.62 2.32
N TYR A 294 -16.12 -1.32 2.87
CA TYR A 294 -15.90 -2.23 4.01
C TYR A 294 -16.58 -3.59 3.84
N ASN A 295 -17.90 -3.63 3.59
CA ASN A 295 -18.65 -4.88 3.48
C ASN A 295 -18.16 -5.77 2.32
N ASN A 296 -17.69 -5.17 1.22
CA ASN A 296 -17.17 -5.88 0.05
C ASN A 296 -15.68 -6.25 0.14
N MET A 297 -15.01 -5.93 1.25
CA MET A 297 -13.65 -6.41 1.51
C MET A 297 -13.62 -7.94 1.69
N SER A 298 -12.43 -8.53 1.66
CA SER A 298 -12.28 -9.93 2.08
C SER A 298 -12.53 -10.08 3.58
N ALA A 299 -12.89 -11.30 4.02
CA ALA A 299 -13.05 -11.61 5.44
C ALA A 299 -11.78 -11.31 6.24
N MET A 300 -10.60 -11.63 5.68
CA MET A 300 -9.32 -11.30 6.31
C MET A 300 -9.13 -9.80 6.50
N ASN A 301 -9.43 -8.97 5.50
CA ASN A 301 -9.33 -7.52 5.66
C ASN A 301 -10.32 -7.01 6.72
N ARG A 302 -11.59 -7.44 6.69
CA ARG A 302 -12.54 -7.01 7.73
C ARG A 302 -12.05 -7.38 9.13
N ASN A 303 -11.61 -8.63 9.32
CA ASN A 303 -11.08 -9.09 10.60
C ASN A 303 -9.83 -8.31 11.03
N LEU A 304 -8.94 -7.92 10.11
CA LEU A 304 -7.78 -7.07 10.42
C LEU A 304 -8.22 -5.70 10.93
N PHE A 305 -9.21 -5.07 10.30
CA PHE A 305 -9.71 -3.76 10.70
C PHE A 305 -10.44 -3.85 12.05
N ASP A 306 -11.34 -4.81 12.22
CA ASP A 306 -12.10 -5.02 13.45
C ASP A 306 -11.19 -5.37 14.64
N ASN A 307 -10.10 -6.10 14.40
CA ASN A 307 -9.18 -6.52 15.45
C ASN A 307 -8.28 -5.37 15.95
N TYR A 308 -7.99 -4.36 15.12
CA TYR A 308 -6.94 -3.39 15.41
C TYR A 308 -7.38 -1.93 15.44
N LEU A 309 -8.51 -1.61 14.82
CA LEU A 309 -9.00 -0.24 14.68
C LEU A 309 -10.37 -0.12 15.34
N LYS A 310 -10.68 1.07 15.84
CA LYS A 310 -12.02 1.39 16.35
C LYS A 310 -12.96 1.67 15.16
N CYS A 311 -14.24 1.32 15.29
CA CYS A 311 -15.23 1.60 14.26
C CYS A 311 -16.00 2.89 14.58
N ILE A 312 -16.21 3.74 13.58
CA ILE A 312 -17.20 4.82 13.61
C ILE A 312 -18.37 4.34 12.77
N ASP A 313 -19.49 4.03 13.43
CA ASP A 313 -20.72 3.60 12.78
C ASP A 313 -21.57 4.86 12.49
N SER A 314 -21.80 5.18 11.22
CA SER A 314 -22.36 6.48 10.82
C SER A 314 -23.87 6.61 11.00
N LYS A 315 -24.40 6.20 12.14
CA LYS A 315 -25.71 6.71 12.61
C LYS A 315 -25.61 8.14 13.17
N ILE A 316 -24.45 8.79 13.00
CA ILE A 316 -24.14 10.19 13.34
C ILE A 316 -24.77 11.10 12.29
#